data_AF-A0A7W1HXU9-F1
#
_entry.id   AF-A0A7W1HXU9-F1
#
_cell.length_a   1.000
_cell.length_b   1.000
_cell.length_c   1.000
_cell.angle_alpha   90.00
_cell.angle_beta   90.00
_cell.angle_gamma   90.00
#
_symmetry.space_group_name_H-M   'P 1'
#
loop_
_entity.id
_entity.type
_entity.pdbx_description
1 polymer ?
#
loop_
_entity_poly.entity_id
_entity_poly.type
_entity_poly.pdbx_seq_one_letter_code
_entity_poly.pdbx_strand_id
1 'polypeptide(L)'
;MESGQRFDHLREHSIGFAQVLFQSITHMAPAAAVAFSLLVGFSFAGQVLPLSVLLALGVALLIANSVGQLAKQMPSAGGLYTYTSRALGPKVGFLVGWAFLLAEPLVAPLLYLVFAATTADVFQNRLGINIPWWVWVLVAAGLVFYLTYWGIRLSTNAGIVLGIFEIVAFLPLGLYMILAAGEDNTLGVFNPANSLEGTWSGVFKGMVFSILAFIGFEASAPLGEEARNPRRTIPRVVLASALVIGLFYLVSAYASVMGWGFDKMGSYAENPDPGPPWRRPTGGSGG
;
A
#
# COMPACT_ATOMS: atom_id res chain seq x y z
N MET A 1 46.22 -16.42 8.83
CA MET A 1 45.97 -14.98 9.10
C MET A 1 45.20 -14.43 7.91
N GLU A 2 43.89 -14.68 7.88
CA GLU A 2 43.00 -14.16 6.83
C GLU A 2 42.61 -12.73 7.18
N SER A 3 42.78 -11.85 6.20
CA SER A 3 42.40 -10.44 6.25
C SER A 3 40.89 -10.31 6.50
N GLY A 4 40.53 -9.79 7.69
CA GLY A 4 39.15 -9.38 7.97
C GLY A 4 38.71 -8.32 6.98
N GLN A 5 37.78 -8.66 6.09
CA GLN A 5 37.12 -7.67 5.24
C GLN A 5 36.35 -6.71 6.15
N ARG A 6 36.80 -5.45 6.23
CA ARG A 6 36.01 -4.36 6.81
C ARG A 6 34.81 -4.11 5.90
N PHE A 7 33.63 -4.48 6.37
CA PHE A 7 32.36 -4.05 5.77
C PHE A 7 32.09 -2.57 6.09
N ASP A 8 32.97 -1.65 5.66
CA ASP A 8 32.85 -0.21 5.95
C ASP A 8 31.98 0.55 4.92
N HIS A 9 31.48 -0.12 3.88
CA HIS A 9 30.71 0.50 2.80
C HIS A 9 29.71 -0.48 2.17
N LEU A 10 28.52 0.02 1.82
CA LEU A 10 27.49 -0.73 1.09
C LEU A 10 27.93 -0.98 -0.36
N ARG A 11 27.36 -2.01 -1.01
CA ARG A 11 27.73 -2.37 -2.38
C ARG A 11 27.15 -1.35 -3.38
N GLU A 12 27.98 -0.39 -3.76
CA GLU A 12 27.64 0.63 -4.75
C GLU A 12 27.20 0.00 -6.09
N HIS A 13 26.18 0.60 -6.71
CA HIS A 13 25.65 0.23 -8.04
C HIS A 13 25.11 -1.20 -8.18
N SER A 14 24.78 -1.86 -7.08
CA SER A 14 24.26 -3.23 -7.10
C SER A 14 22.78 -3.32 -7.50
N ILE A 15 22.01 -2.21 -7.38
CA ILE A 15 20.56 -2.19 -7.57
C ILE A 15 20.15 -1.21 -8.69
N GLY A 16 19.37 -1.71 -9.66
CA GLY A 16 18.84 -0.94 -10.81
C GLY A 16 17.48 -0.30 -10.55
N PHE A 17 17.02 0.56 -11.47
CA PHE A 17 15.76 1.32 -11.33
C PHE A 17 14.54 0.43 -11.00
N ALA A 18 14.39 -0.70 -11.71
CA ALA A 18 13.26 -1.59 -11.50
C ALA A 18 13.26 -2.19 -10.08
N GLN A 19 14.41 -2.64 -9.59
CA GLN A 19 14.53 -3.21 -8.24
C GLN A 19 14.26 -2.16 -7.16
N VAL A 20 14.78 -0.93 -7.33
CA VAL A 20 14.50 0.18 -6.41
C VAL A 20 13.01 0.56 -6.43
N LEU A 21 12.37 0.56 -7.61
CA LEU A 21 10.94 0.82 -7.75
C LEU A 21 10.10 -0.25 -7.08
N PHE A 22 10.41 -1.51 -7.33
CA PHE A 22 9.71 -2.62 -6.72
C PHE A 22 9.91 -2.66 -5.21
N GLN A 23 11.05 -2.24 -4.68
CA GLN A 23 11.20 -2.09 -3.23
C GLN A 23 10.13 -1.17 -2.65
N SER A 24 9.93 0.03 -3.23
CA SER A 24 8.86 0.94 -2.79
C SER A 24 7.46 0.33 -2.97
N ILE A 25 7.22 -0.35 -4.09
CA ILE A 25 5.91 -0.98 -4.37
C ILE A 25 5.61 -2.10 -3.37
N THR A 26 6.54 -3.02 -3.17
CA THR A 26 6.41 -4.13 -2.23
C THR A 26 6.27 -3.62 -0.80
N HIS A 27 6.95 -2.52 -0.44
CA HIS A 27 6.81 -1.90 0.88
C HIS A 27 5.42 -1.31 1.11
N MET A 28 4.78 -0.75 0.07
CA MET A 28 3.39 -0.28 0.16
C MET A 28 2.37 -1.42 0.27
N ALA A 29 2.74 -2.65 -0.14
CA ALA A 29 1.90 -3.85 -0.14
C ALA A 29 0.49 -3.57 -0.71
N PRO A 30 0.35 -3.35 -2.03
CA PRO A 30 -0.85 -2.75 -2.61
C PRO A 30 -2.14 -3.54 -2.33
N ALA A 31 -2.10 -4.88 -2.32
CA ALA A 31 -3.29 -5.66 -1.96
C ALA A 31 -3.69 -5.45 -0.50
N ALA A 32 -2.74 -5.41 0.44
CA ALA A 32 -3.02 -5.13 1.84
C ALA A 32 -3.59 -3.72 2.02
N ALA A 33 -3.03 -2.73 1.32
CA ALA A 33 -3.54 -1.38 1.35
C ALA A 33 -5.00 -1.27 0.84
N VAL A 34 -5.34 -1.99 -0.23
CA VAL A 34 -6.73 -2.06 -0.73
C VAL A 34 -7.64 -2.80 0.25
N ALA A 35 -7.21 -3.95 0.76
CA ALA A 35 -8.01 -4.80 1.63
C ALA A 35 -8.24 -4.23 3.04
N PHE A 36 -7.33 -3.38 3.55
CA PHE A 36 -7.39 -2.85 4.91
C PHE A 36 -7.56 -1.33 4.92
N SER A 37 -6.59 -0.59 4.40
CA SER A 37 -6.60 0.87 4.49
C SER A 37 -7.78 1.48 3.72
N LEU A 38 -8.03 1.03 2.48
CA LEU A 38 -9.17 1.51 1.71
C LEU A 38 -10.50 0.99 2.25
N LEU A 39 -10.56 -0.26 2.74
CA LEU A 39 -11.76 -0.81 3.39
C LEU A 39 -12.20 0.04 4.59
N VAL A 40 -11.26 0.42 5.46
CA VAL A 40 -11.56 1.34 6.56
C VAL A 40 -11.98 2.70 6.02
N GLY A 41 -11.31 3.21 4.98
CA GLY A 41 -11.70 4.45 4.31
C GLY A 41 -13.15 4.45 3.80
N PHE A 42 -13.63 3.33 3.23
CA PHE A 42 -15.01 3.18 2.78
C PHE A 42 -16.03 3.34 3.90
N SER A 43 -15.68 2.96 5.14
CA SER A 43 -16.56 3.12 6.31
C SER A 43 -16.86 4.59 6.62
N PHE A 44 -16.04 5.52 6.12
CA PHE A 44 -16.20 6.96 6.35
C PHE A 44 -16.63 7.71 5.09
N ALA A 45 -15.99 7.44 3.95
CA ALA A 45 -16.28 8.14 2.70
C ALA A 45 -17.43 7.49 1.91
N GLY A 46 -17.68 6.19 2.11
CA GLY A 46 -18.62 5.43 1.29
C GLY A 46 -18.27 5.54 -0.21
N GLN A 47 -19.28 5.82 -1.02
CA GLN A 47 -19.17 5.91 -2.48
C GLN A 47 -18.21 7.00 -3.00
N VAL A 48 -17.81 7.98 -2.17
CA VAL A 48 -16.85 9.03 -2.59
C VAL A 48 -15.40 8.73 -2.23
N LEU A 49 -15.07 7.52 -1.76
CA LEU A 49 -13.68 7.14 -1.50
C LEU A 49 -12.74 7.36 -2.69
N PRO A 50 -13.13 7.16 -3.97
CA PRO A 50 -12.27 7.50 -5.11
C PRO A 50 -11.78 8.96 -5.09
N LEU A 51 -12.61 9.91 -4.65
CA LEU A 51 -12.19 11.30 -4.47
C LEU A 51 -11.17 11.44 -3.33
N SER A 52 -11.40 10.77 -2.19
CA SER A 52 -10.44 10.74 -1.08
C SER A 52 -9.08 10.20 -1.50
N VAL A 53 -9.06 9.11 -2.28
CA VAL A 53 -7.83 8.51 -2.83
C VAL A 53 -7.15 9.45 -3.82
N LEU A 54 -7.91 10.13 -4.68
CA LEU A 54 -7.36 11.11 -5.63
C LEU A 54 -6.69 12.29 -4.90
N LEU A 55 -7.31 12.81 -3.83
CA LEU A 55 -6.72 13.86 -3.01
C LEU A 55 -5.49 13.37 -2.24
N ALA A 56 -5.56 12.17 -1.67
CA ALA A 56 -4.42 11.51 -1.01
C ALA A 56 -3.24 11.32 -1.97
N LEU A 57 -3.50 10.90 -3.23
CA LEU A 57 -2.51 10.81 -4.29
C LEU A 57 -1.85 12.16 -4.57
N GLY A 58 -2.65 13.23 -4.66
CA GLY A 58 -2.13 14.59 -4.82
C GLY A 58 -1.16 14.97 -3.70
N VAL A 59 -1.55 14.74 -2.44
CA VAL A 59 -0.68 14.98 -1.27
C VAL A 59 0.57 14.11 -1.32
N ALA A 60 0.43 12.82 -1.63
CA ALA A 60 1.55 11.89 -1.74
C ALA A 60 2.55 12.33 -2.83
N LEU A 61 2.09 12.83 -3.97
CA LEU A 61 2.96 13.35 -5.04
C LEU A 61 3.72 14.62 -4.61
N LEU A 62 3.08 15.51 -3.84
CA LEU A 62 3.75 16.70 -3.29
C LEU A 62 4.86 16.31 -2.30
N ILE A 63 4.58 15.32 -1.44
CA ILE A 63 5.57 14.78 -0.49
C ILE A 63 6.68 14.05 -1.28
N ALA A 64 6.33 13.18 -2.21
CA ALA A 64 7.27 12.46 -3.07
C ALA A 64 8.20 13.40 -3.84
N ASN A 65 7.69 14.52 -4.35
CA ASN A 65 8.52 15.54 -4.99
C ASN A 65 9.50 16.17 -4.00
N SER A 66 9.05 16.52 -2.79
CA SER A 66 9.92 17.08 -1.73
C SER A 66 11.03 16.10 -1.34
N VAL A 67 10.67 14.84 -1.08
CA VAL A 67 11.61 13.75 -0.77
C VAL A 67 12.57 13.50 -1.94
N GLY A 68 12.06 13.51 -3.17
CA GLY A 68 12.85 13.34 -4.38
C GLY A 68 13.90 14.45 -4.56
N GLN A 69 13.56 15.72 -4.30
CA GLN A 69 14.54 16.81 -4.36
C GLN A 69 15.62 16.68 -3.28
N LEU A 70 15.24 16.26 -2.07
CA LEU A 70 16.19 16.00 -0.99
C LEU A 70 17.13 14.84 -1.33
N ALA A 71 16.60 13.73 -1.85
CA ALA A 71 17.36 12.57 -2.29
C ALA A 71 18.31 12.90 -3.46
N LYS A 72 17.93 13.84 -4.34
CA LYS A 72 18.79 14.32 -5.44
C LYS A 72 20.02 15.07 -4.92
N GLN A 73 19.86 15.87 -3.86
CA GLN A 73 20.94 16.66 -3.26
C GLN A 73 21.79 15.83 -2.30
N MET A 74 21.15 14.92 -1.54
CA MET A 74 21.76 14.14 -0.48
C MET A 74 21.44 12.65 -0.64
N PRO A 75 21.98 11.95 -1.65
CA PRO A 75 21.84 10.50 -1.76
C PRO A 75 22.59 9.85 -0.58
N SER A 76 21.86 9.37 0.41
CA SER A 76 22.40 8.80 1.65
C SER A 76 21.52 7.64 2.10
N ALA A 77 22.15 6.62 2.66
CA ALA A 77 21.45 5.46 3.21
C ALA A 77 20.58 5.79 4.42
N GLY A 78 20.81 6.92 5.10
CA GLY A 78 19.98 7.33 6.23
C GLY A 78 18.62 7.95 5.85
N GLY A 79 18.30 8.10 4.56
CA GLY A 79 16.98 8.51 4.08
C GLY A 79 16.42 9.76 4.77
N LEU A 80 15.15 9.69 5.21
CA LEU A 80 14.44 10.80 5.84
C LEU A 80 15.09 11.32 7.13
N TYR A 81 15.71 10.44 7.92
CA TYR A 81 16.48 10.85 9.10
C TYR A 81 17.63 11.79 8.70
N THR A 82 18.41 11.42 7.68
CA THR A 82 19.50 12.27 7.19
C THR A 82 18.98 13.58 6.61
N TYR A 83 17.87 13.54 5.86
CA TYR A 83 17.34 14.74 5.20
C TYR A 83 16.87 15.76 6.23
N THR A 84 16.11 15.32 7.23
CA THR A 84 15.57 16.20 8.28
C THR A 84 16.67 16.68 9.24
N SER A 85 17.63 15.80 9.58
CA SER A 85 18.81 16.19 10.38
C SER A 85 19.61 17.32 9.72
N ARG A 86 19.83 17.24 8.41
CA ARG A 86 20.62 18.24 7.67
C ARG A 86 19.84 19.50 7.32
N ALA A 87 18.53 19.39 7.06
CA ALA A 87 17.70 20.52 6.66
C ALA A 87 17.21 21.36 7.86
N LEU A 88 16.82 20.71 8.96
CA LEU A 88 16.17 21.35 10.12
C LEU A 88 16.98 21.25 11.41
N GLY A 89 18.08 20.50 11.38
CA GLY A 89 19.01 20.35 12.49
C GLY A 89 18.90 18.99 13.22
N PRO A 90 19.90 18.64 14.04
CA PRO A 90 20.04 17.29 14.60
C PRO A 90 18.89 16.86 15.52
N LYS A 91 18.25 17.81 16.23
CA LYS A 91 17.12 17.51 17.13
C LYS A 91 15.89 17.00 16.37
N VAL A 92 15.58 17.62 15.24
CA VAL A 92 14.45 17.20 14.40
C VAL A 92 14.75 15.85 13.77
N GLY A 93 15.99 15.67 13.28
CA GLY A 93 16.49 14.38 12.84
C GLY A 93 16.29 13.27 13.87
N PHE A 94 16.71 13.50 15.10
CA PHE A 94 16.53 12.55 16.22
C PHE A 94 15.06 12.17 16.42
N LEU A 95 14.15 13.14 16.44
CA LEU A 95 12.71 12.87 16.59
C LEU A 95 12.16 12.04 15.43
N VAL A 96 12.57 12.34 14.19
CA VAL A 96 12.17 11.57 13.01
C VAL A 96 12.71 10.15 13.09
N GLY A 97 13.98 9.97 13.46
CA GLY A 97 14.58 8.65 13.65
C GLY A 97 13.83 7.82 14.69
N TRP A 98 13.47 8.41 15.83
CA TRP A 98 12.65 7.74 16.85
C TRP A 98 11.24 7.41 16.38
N ALA A 99 10.60 8.32 15.63
CA ALA A 99 9.28 8.05 15.05
C ALA A 99 9.32 6.84 14.11
N PHE A 100 10.33 6.75 13.24
CA PHE A 100 10.55 5.58 12.38
C PHE A 100 10.82 4.32 13.19
N LEU A 101 11.69 4.38 14.21
CA LEU A 101 12.02 3.24 15.06
C LEU A 101 10.81 2.70 15.83
N LEU A 102 9.88 3.57 16.22
CA LEU A 102 8.64 3.17 16.90
C LEU A 102 7.57 2.66 15.92
N ALA A 103 7.50 3.21 14.71
CA ALA A 103 6.46 2.86 13.74
C ALA A 103 6.79 1.59 12.93
N GLU A 104 8.00 1.49 12.37
CA GLU A 104 8.38 0.40 11.46
C GLU A 104 8.27 -1.01 12.08
N PRO A 105 8.72 -1.26 13.32
CA PRO A 105 8.61 -2.59 13.92
C PRO A 105 7.17 -3.03 14.19
N LEU A 106 6.21 -2.11 14.22
CA LEU A 106 4.79 -2.43 14.41
C LEU A 106 4.12 -2.94 13.13
N VAL A 107 4.68 -2.63 11.94
CA VAL A 107 4.10 -3.01 10.65
C VAL A 107 4.08 -4.53 10.49
N ALA A 108 5.19 -5.22 10.76
CA ALA A 108 5.29 -6.67 10.55
C ALA A 108 4.30 -7.48 11.42
N PRO A 109 4.19 -7.26 12.75
CA PRO A 109 3.18 -7.93 13.58
C PRO A 109 1.74 -7.68 13.09
N LEU A 110 1.43 -6.44 12.68
CA LEU A 110 0.10 -6.11 12.15
C LEU A 110 -0.21 -6.89 10.87
N LEU A 111 0.75 -6.99 9.95
CA LEU A 111 0.60 -7.77 8.72
C LEU A 111 0.48 -9.28 8.99
N TYR A 112 1.17 -9.81 10.01
CA TYR A 112 1.00 -11.22 10.40
C TYR A 112 -0.37 -11.51 10.98
N LEU A 113 -0.93 -10.59 11.79
CA LEU A 113 -2.29 -10.72 12.31
C LEU A 113 -3.32 -10.68 11.19
N VAL A 114 -3.13 -9.78 10.22
CA VAL A 114 -3.94 -9.68 9.00
C VAL A 114 -3.90 -10.98 8.20
N PHE A 115 -2.70 -11.52 7.95
CA PHE A 115 -2.52 -12.78 7.25
C PHE A 115 -3.19 -13.93 8.01
N ALA A 116 -3.05 -13.96 9.34
CA ALA A 116 -3.64 -14.98 10.18
C ALA A 116 -5.17 -14.94 10.17
N ALA A 117 -5.77 -13.75 10.29
CA ALA A 117 -7.22 -13.57 10.27
C ALA A 117 -7.81 -14.00 8.92
N THR A 118 -7.24 -13.54 7.81
CA THR A 118 -7.72 -13.86 6.45
C THR A 118 -7.54 -15.33 6.11
N THR A 119 -6.40 -15.94 6.47
CA THR A 119 -6.14 -17.35 6.20
C THR A 119 -7.03 -18.26 7.06
N ALA A 120 -7.19 -17.93 8.35
CA ALA A 120 -8.08 -18.67 9.23
C ALA A 120 -9.53 -18.66 8.72
N ASP A 121 -10.01 -17.50 8.26
CA ASP A 121 -11.35 -17.36 7.69
C ASP A 121 -11.55 -18.24 6.44
N VAL A 122 -10.58 -18.23 5.50
CA VAL A 122 -10.63 -19.07 4.30
C VAL A 122 -10.66 -20.56 4.66
N PHE A 123 -9.81 -21.01 5.58
CA PHE A 123 -9.77 -22.42 5.98
C PHE A 123 -11.05 -22.85 6.71
N GLN A 124 -11.59 -21.98 7.56
CA GLN A 124 -12.84 -22.25 8.27
C GLN A 124 -14.03 -22.31 7.30
N ASN A 125 -14.19 -21.29 6.44
CA ASN A 125 -15.37 -21.14 5.60
C ASN A 125 -15.34 -22.03 4.34
N ARG A 126 -14.17 -22.38 3.82
CA ARG A 126 -14.04 -23.19 2.59
C ARG A 126 -13.71 -24.66 2.84
N LEU A 127 -12.96 -24.95 3.90
CA LEU A 127 -12.48 -26.31 4.19
C LEU A 127 -13.06 -26.89 5.48
N GLY A 128 -13.75 -26.09 6.31
CA GLY A 128 -14.27 -26.52 7.61
C GLY A 128 -13.17 -26.79 8.64
N ILE A 129 -11.93 -26.35 8.38
CA ILE A 129 -10.78 -26.60 9.24
C ILE A 129 -10.59 -25.39 10.15
N ASN A 130 -10.76 -25.59 11.46
CA ASN A 130 -10.54 -24.54 12.45
C ASN A 130 -9.14 -24.65 13.07
N ILE A 131 -8.21 -23.82 12.60
CA ILE A 131 -6.86 -23.69 13.16
C ILE A 131 -6.77 -22.36 13.91
N PRO A 132 -6.25 -22.33 15.15
CA PRO A 132 -6.09 -21.10 15.91
C PRO A 132 -5.24 -20.05 15.18
N TRP A 133 -5.63 -18.78 15.26
CA TRP A 133 -4.98 -17.66 14.58
C TRP A 133 -3.46 -17.58 14.85
N TRP A 134 -3.00 -17.89 16.06
CA TRP A 134 -1.58 -17.80 16.42
C TRP A 134 -0.71 -18.78 15.63
N VAL A 135 -1.26 -19.91 15.17
CA VAL A 135 -0.54 -20.86 14.30
C VAL A 135 -0.22 -20.20 12.97
N TRP A 136 -1.19 -19.50 12.37
CA TRP A 136 -0.98 -18.78 11.11
C TRP A 136 0.01 -17.63 11.25
N VAL A 137 0.04 -16.95 12.41
CA VAL A 137 1.08 -15.96 12.72
C VAL A 137 2.47 -16.61 12.74
N LEU A 138 2.63 -17.76 13.38
CA LEU A 138 3.92 -18.48 13.40
C LEU A 138 4.34 -18.96 12.01
N VAL A 139 3.38 -19.41 11.18
CA VAL A 139 3.63 -19.79 9.79
C VAL A 139 4.11 -18.59 8.98
N ALA A 140 3.42 -17.45 9.07
CA ALA A 140 3.81 -16.22 8.38
C ALA A 140 5.20 -15.74 8.81
N ALA A 141 5.42 -15.66 10.13
CA ALA A 141 6.71 -15.26 10.69
C ALA A 141 7.85 -16.21 10.28
N GLY A 142 7.61 -17.52 10.28
CA GLY A 142 8.57 -18.53 9.83
C GLY A 142 8.90 -18.40 8.34
N LEU A 143 7.90 -18.12 7.50
CA LEU A 143 8.09 -17.93 6.06
C LEU A 143 8.89 -16.66 5.76
N VAL A 144 8.57 -15.54 6.42
CA VAL A 144 9.34 -14.29 6.28
C VAL A 144 10.76 -14.46 6.81
N PHE A 145 10.93 -15.11 7.96
CA PHE A 145 12.25 -15.43 8.51
C PHE A 145 13.07 -16.27 7.52
N TYR A 146 12.46 -17.31 6.93
CA TYR A 146 13.13 -18.14 5.94
C TYR A 146 13.56 -17.32 4.70
N LEU A 147 12.66 -16.52 4.12
CA LEU A 147 13.00 -15.72 2.93
C LEU A 147 14.07 -14.66 3.20
N THR A 148 14.08 -14.09 4.41
CA THR A 148 15.05 -13.07 4.81
C THR A 148 16.40 -13.66 5.22
N TYR A 149 16.41 -14.86 5.81
CA TYR A 149 17.61 -15.56 6.24
C TYR A 149 18.53 -15.95 5.07
N TRP A 150 17.97 -16.41 3.96
CA TRP A 150 18.73 -16.83 2.76
C TRP A 150 19.25 -15.68 1.90
N GLY A 151 18.97 -14.44 2.29
CA GLY A 151 19.57 -13.24 1.74
C GLY A 151 18.60 -12.35 0.96
N ILE A 152 18.95 -11.06 0.89
CA ILE A 152 18.07 -9.99 0.39
C ILE A 152 17.58 -10.21 -1.04
N ARG A 153 18.37 -10.85 -1.91
CA ARG A 153 17.99 -11.11 -3.30
C ARG A 153 16.78 -12.04 -3.42
N LEU A 154 16.70 -13.07 -2.58
CA LEU A 154 15.57 -14.00 -2.60
C LEU A 154 14.31 -13.27 -2.14
N SER A 155 14.40 -12.53 -1.04
CA SER A 155 13.30 -11.72 -0.49
C SER A 155 12.81 -10.67 -1.50
N THR A 156 13.70 -9.91 -2.14
CA THR A 156 13.32 -8.89 -3.12
C THR A 156 12.69 -9.52 -4.36
N ASN A 157 13.22 -10.63 -4.88
CA ASN A 157 12.63 -11.31 -6.02
C ASN A 157 11.25 -11.90 -5.70
N ALA A 158 11.08 -12.51 -4.52
CA ALA A 158 9.78 -12.98 -4.06
C ALA A 158 8.79 -11.81 -3.94
N GLY A 159 9.21 -10.67 -3.38
CA GLY A 159 8.40 -9.45 -3.29
C GLY A 159 7.96 -8.90 -4.65
N ILE A 160 8.83 -8.95 -5.66
CA ILE A 160 8.48 -8.58 -7.04
C ILE A 160 7.40 -9.50 -7.60
N VAL A 161 7.60 -10.82 -7.47
CA VAL A 161 6.65 -11.83 -8.00
C VAL A 161 5.28 -11.69 -7.31
N LEU A 162 5.27 -11.59 -5.98
CA LEU A 162 4.04 -11.41 -5.20
C LEU A 162 3.35 -10.08 -5.52
N GLY A 163 4.09 -8.98 -5.63
CA GLY A 163 3.51 -7.68 -5.98
C GLY A 163 2.93 -7.63 -7.39
N ILE A 164 3.60 -8.26 -8.38
CA ILE A 164 3.04 -8.40 -9.73
C ILE A 164 1.78 -9.26 -9.70
N PHE A 165 1.82 -10.38 -8.97
CA PHE A 165 0.66 -11.26 -8.82
C PHE A 165 -0.54 -10.51 -8.22
N GLU A 166 -0.34 -9.70 -7.17
CA GLU A 166 -1.38 -8.87 -6.58
C GLU A 166 -1.97 -7.87 -7.58
N ILE A 167 -1.13 -7.10 -8.29
CA ILE A 167 -1.61 -6.13 -9.28
C ILE A 167 -2.40 -6.85 -10.39
N VAL A 168 -1.92 -7.99 -10.88
CA VAL A 168 -2.58 -8.79 -11.92
C VAL A 168 -3.83 -9.49 -11.41
N ALA A 169 -3.97 -9.76 -10.11
CA ALA A 169 -5.20 -10.31 -9.53
C ALA A 169 -6.28 -9.22 -9.38
N PHE A 170 -5.92 -8.07 -8.82
CA PHE A 170 -6.86 -7.00 -8.50
C PHE A 170 -7.27 -6.15 -9.71
N LEU A 171 -6.34 -5.84 -10.61
CA LEU A 171 -6.61 -4.90 -11.70
C LEU A 171 -7.61 -5.45 -12.74
N PRO A 172 -7.49 -6.69 -13.25
CA PRO A 172 -8.50 -7.28 -14.12
C PRO A 172 -9.85 -7.48 -13.43
N LEU A 173 -9.86 -7.87 -12.15
CA LEU A 173 -11.09 -7.98 -11.37
C LEU A 173 -11.79 -6.62 -11.25
N GLY A 174 -11.03 -5.57 -10.94
CA GLY A 174 -11.55 -4.21 -10.86
C GLY A 174 -12.08 -3.71 -12.21
N LEU A 175 -11.34 -3.96 -13.30
CA LEU A 175 -11.81 -3.64 -14.66
C LEU A 175 -13.09 -4.41 -15.01
N TYR A 176 -13.21 -5.67 -14.61
CA TYR A 176 -14.43 -6.44 -14.80
C TYR A 176 -15.60 -5.83 -14.03
N MET A 177 -15.42 -5.42 -12.77
CA MET A 177 -16.47 -4.76 -11.97
C MET A 177 -16.95 -3.46 -12.63
N ILE A 178 -16.03 -2.67 -13.18
CA ILE A 178 -16.34 -1.44 -13.92
C ILE A 178 -17.13 -1.76 -15.20
N LEU A 179 -16.70 -2.76 -15.98
CA LEU A 179 -17.40 -3.17 -17.20
C LEU A 179 -18.78 -3.75 -16.90
N ALA A 180 -18.91 -4.52 -15.82
CA ALA A 180 -20.16 -5.14 -15.38
C ALA A 180 -21.19 -4.11 -14.91
N ALA A 181 -20.75 -3.00 -14.33
CA ALA A 181 -21.62 -1.89 -13.93
C ALA A 181 -22.28 -1.19 -15.15
N GLY A 182 -21.63 -1.19 -16.32
CA GLY A 182 -22.24 -0.66 -17.56
C GLY A 182 -22.72 0.79 -17.41
N GLU A 183 -24.03 1.01 -17.54
CA GLU A 183 -24.67 2.33 -17.41
C GLU A 183 -24.72 2.86 -15.97
N ASP A 184 -24.54 2.00 -14.97
CA ASP A 184 -24.49 2.39 -13.55
C ASP A 184 -23.17 3.07 -13.18
N ASN A 185 -22.20 3.11 -14.10
CA ASN A 185 -20.96 3.85 -13.91
C ASN A 185 -21.24 5.34 -13.76
N THR A 186 -20.79 5.92 -12.65
CA THR A 186 -21.08 7.31 -12.31
C THR A 186 -19.83 8.08 -11.86
N LEU A 187 -19.71 9.31 -12.34
CA LEU A 187 -18.75 10.29 -11.83
C LEU A 187 -19.20 10.90 -10.49
N GLY A 188 -20.37 10.50 -9.98
CA GLY A 188 -20.88 10.88 -8.66
C GLY A 188 -19.91 10.54 -7.51
N VAL A 189 -19.00 9.59 -7.71
CA VAL A 189 -17.91 9.26 -6.77
C VAL A 189 -16.93 10.42 -6.55
N PHE A 190 -16.91 11.41 -7.45
CA PHE A 190 -16.11 12.63 -7.34
C PHE A 190 -16.91 13.85 -6.85
N ASN A 191 -18.18 13.66 -6.48
CA ASN A 191 -19.01 14.70 -5.89
C ASN A 191 -19.07 14.51 -4.36
N PRO A 192 -18.47 15.42 -3.56
CA PRO A 192 -18.48 15.35 -2.10
C PRO A 192 -19.88 15.27 -1.47
N ALA A 193 -20.90 15.79 -2.17
CA ALA A 193 -22.30 15.74 -1.71
C ALA A 193 -22.85 14.30 -1.62
N ASN A 194 -22.20 13.35 -2.31
CA ASN A 194 -22.56 11.94 -2.26
C ASN A 194 -21.84 11.18 -1.15
N SER A 195 -21.08 11.82 -0.27
CA SER A 195 -20.50 11.13 0.89
C SER A 195 -21.59 10.62 1.84
N LEU A 196 -21.25 9.69 2.72
CA LEU A 196 -22.18 9.18 3.75
C LEU A 196 -22.75 10.30 4.63
N GLU A 197 -21.97 11.37 4.84
CA GLU A 197 -22.37 12.55 5.61
C GLU A 197 -22.91 13.70 4.73
N GLY A 198 -22.99 13.52 3.40
CA GLY A 198 -23.40 14.55 2.44
C GLY A 198 -22.48 15.77 2.35
N THR A 199 -21.27 15.71 2.91
CA THR A 199 -20.35 16.85 3.04
C THR A 199 -18.90 16.48 2.74
N TRP A 200 -18.02 17.48 2.68
CA TRP A 200 -16.56 17.29 2.57
C TRP A 200 -15.93 16.56 3.77
N SER A 201 -16.61 16.51 4.92
CA SER A 201 -16.13 15.81 6.11
C SER A 201 -15.86 14.32 5.82
N GLY A 202 -16.78 13.63 5.15
CA GLY A 202 -16.60 12.23 4.76
C GLY A 202 -15.41 12.03 3.82
N VAL A 203 -15.20 12.96 2.88
CA VAL A 203 -14.05 12.94 1.95
C VAL A 203 -12.74 13.05 2.72
N PHE A 204 -12.62 13.98 3.66
CA PHE A 204 -11.40 14.17 4.45
C PHE A 204 -11.13 12.99 5.40
N LYS A 205 -12.17 12.44 6.04
CA LYS A 205 -12.03 11.23 6.87
C LYS A 205 -11.54 10.04 6.06
N GLY A 206 -12.10 9.81 4.87
CA GLY A 206 -11.60 8.79 3.94
C GLY A 206 -10.15 9.05 3.53
N MET A 207 -9.79 10.32 3.27
CA MET A 207 -8.45 10.72 2.84
C MET A 207 -7.38 10.36 3.87
N VAL A 208 -7.67 10.44 5.18
CA VAL A 208 -6.72 10.06 6.24
C VAL A 208 -6.31 8.59 6.09
N PHE A 209 -7.27 7.69 5.87
CA PHE A 209 -7.00 6.27 5.66
C PHE A 209 -6.43 5.98 4.27
N SER A 210 -6.82 6.74 3.25
CA SER A 210 -6.19 6.65 1.93
C SER A 210 -4.72 7.06 1.97
N ILE A 211 -4.32 8.07 2.76
CA ILE A 211 -2.91 8.45 2.93
C ILE A 211 -2.12 7.31 3.59
N LEU A 212 -2.72 6.59 4.54
CA LEU A 212 -2.10 5.42 5.16
C LEU A 212 -1.74 4.34 4.13
N ALA A 213 -2.56 4.18 3.08
CA ALA A 213 -2.29 3.25 1.98
C ALA A 213 -1.02 3.58 1.18
N PHE A 214 -0.56 4.84 1.22
CA PHE A 214 0.64 5.30 0.50
C PHE A 214 1.94 5.10 1.30
N ILE A 215 1.89 4.72 2.57
CA ILE A 215 3.10 4.52 3.38
C ILE A 215 4.02 3.50 2.67
N GLY A 216 5.26 3.92 2.36
CA GLY A 216 6.26 3.08 1.72
C GLY A 216 6.69 3.52 0.33
N PHE A 217 6.04 4.52 -0.30
CA PHE A 217 6.51 5.04 -1.59
C PHE A 217 7.97 5.56 -1.52
N GLU A 218 8.38 6.05 -0.36
CA GLU A 218 9.70 6.56 -0.01
C GLU A 218 10.71 5.50 0.44
N ALA A 219 10.32 4.23 0.57
CA ALA A 219 11.19 3.15 1.07
C ALA A 219 12.44 2.89 0.20
N SER A 220 12.47 3.44 -1.01
CA SER A 220 13.65 3.45 -1.88
C SER A 220 14.72 4.47 -1.46
N ALA A 221 14.38 5.51 -0.68
CA ALA A 221 15.33 6.57 -0.33
C ALA A 221 16.59 6.08 0.41
N PRO A 222 16.51 5.14 1.37
CA PRO A 222 17.68 4.51 1.99
C PRO A 222 18.55 3.70 1.02
N LEU A 223 18.07 3.33 -0.16
CA LEU A 223 18.87 2.62 -1.17
C LEU A 223 19.77 3.57 -1.98
N GLY A 224 19.87 4.85 -1.59
CA GLY A 224 20.64 5.87 -2.31
C GLY A 224 22.14 5.55 -2.48
N GLU A 225 22.74 4.77 -1.58
CA GLU A 225 24.16 4.38 -1.68
C GLU A 225 24.38 3.14 -2.57
N GLU A 226 23.36 2.27 -2.69
CA GLU A 226 23.42 1.03 -3.49
C GLU A 226 22.85 1.20 -4.91
N ALA A 227 22.01 2.22 -5.13
CA ALA A 227 21.34 2.44 -6.39
C ALA A 227 22.31 2.94 -7.48
N ARG A 228 22.09 2.46 -8.71
CA ARG A 228 22.78 3.02 -9.89
C ARG A 228 22.28 4.43 -10.19
N ASN A 229 23.18 5.42 -10.27
CA ASN A 229 22.86 6.84 -10.50
C ASN A 229 21.82 7.43 -9.52
N PRO A 230 22.10 7.42 -8.21
CA PRO A 230 21.08 7.66 -7.17
C PRO A 230 20.43 9.04 -7.28
N ARG A 231 21.18 10.08 -7.66
CA ARG A 231 20.68 11.45 -7.87
C ARG A 231 19.59 11.56 -8.95
N ARG A 232 19.47 10.57 -9.83
CA ARG A 232 18.43 10.50 -10.87
C ARG A 232 17.43 9.38 -10.61
N THR A 233 17.89 8.25 -10.12
CA THR A 233 17.07 7.05 -9.90
C THR A 233 16.12 7.24 -8.74
N ILE A 234 16.61 7.62 -7.55
CA ILE A 234 15.78 7.73 -6.34
C ILE A 234 14.63 8.73 -6.52
N PRO A 235 14.84 9.97 -7.00
CA PRO A 235 13.74 10.93 -7.13
C PRO A 235 12.66 10.46 -8.11
N ARG A 236 13.07 9.79 -9.19
CA ARG A 236 12.13 9.25 -10.18
C ARG A 236 11.36 8.06 -9.63
N VAL A 237 12.03 7.19 -8.88
CA VAL A 237 11.38 6.03 -8.26
C VAL A 237 10.34 6.48 -7.24
N VAL A 238 10.69 7.38 -6.32
CA VAL A 238 9.77 7.86 -5.27
C VAL A 238 8.51 8.49 -5.88
N LEU A 239 8.66 9.25 -6.97
CA LEU A 239 7.52 9.84 -7.67
C LEU A 239 6.73 8.80 -8.48
N ALA A 240 7.42 7.90 -9.19
CA ALA A 240 6.79 6.87 -10.01
C ALA A 240 6.06 5.83 -9.16
N SER A 241 6.61 5.43 -8.00
CA SER A 241 5.97 4.50 -7.07
C SER A 241 4.66 5.08 -6.55
N ALA A 242 4.69 6.33 -6.05
CA ALA A 242 3.50 7.04 -5.58
C ALA A 242 2.45 7.18 -6.69
N LEU A 243 2.86 7.54 -7.92
CA LEU A 243 1.94 7.70 -9.04
C LEU A 243 1.31 6.37 -9.47
N VAL A 244 2.13 5.35 -9.73
CA VAL A 244 1.67 4.06 -10.25
C VAL A 244 0.74 3.37 -9.26
N ILE A 245 1.14 3.31 -7.98
CA ILE A 245 0.34 2.66 -6.95
C ILE A 245 -0.87 3.51 -6.56
N GLY A 246 -0.76 4.83 -6.59
CA GLY A 246 -1.91 5.71 -6.39
C GLY A 246 -2.98 5.58 -7.48
N LEU A 247 -2.58 5.43 -8.74
CA LEU A 247 -3.52 5.14 -9.82
C LEU A 247 -4.15 3.75 -9.65
N PHE A 248 -3.37 2.76 -9.22
CA PHE A 248 -3.90 1.43 -8.87
C PHE A 248 -4.95 1.50 -7.73
N TYR A 249 -4.68 2.28 -6.68
CA TYR A 249 -5.65 2.49 -5.60
C TYR A 249 -6.89 3.24 -6.07
N LEU A 250 -6.74 4.24 -6.94
CA LEU A 250 -7.88 4.98 -7.49
C LEU A 250 -8.80 4.07 -8.31
N VAL A 251 -8.20 3.24 -9.18
CA VAL A 251 -8.95 2.25 -9.97
C VAL A 251 -9.60 1.22 -9.06
N SER A 252 -8.88 0.71 -8.05
CA SER A 252 -9.41 -0.27 -7.10
C SER A 252 -10.56 0.29 -6.26
N ALA A 253 -10.43 1.54 -5.79
CA ALA A 253 -11.47 2.22 -5.05
C ALA A 253 -12.72 2.44 -5.92
N TYR A 254 -12.54 2.93 -7.15
CA TYR A 254 -13.64 3.14 -8.09
C TYR A 254 -14.35 1.82 -8.42
N ALA A 255 -13.57 0.78 -8.73
CA ALA A 255 -14.11 -0.54 -9.03
C ALA A 255 -14.87 -1.14 -7.85
N SER A 256 -14.39 -0.96 -6.62
CA SER A 256 -15.07 -1.44 -5.42
C SER A 256 -16.44 -0.79 -5.24
N VAL A 257 -16.55 0.53 -5.47
CA VAL A 257 -17.85 1.23 -5.41
C VAL A 257 -18.79 0.72 -6.50
N MET A 258 -18.31 0.56 -7.74
CA MET A 258 -19.15 0.11 -8.85
C MET A 258 -19.58 -1.34 -8.72
N GLY A 259 -18.71 -2.23 -8.26
CA GLY A 259 -19.07 -3.64 -8.10
C GLY A 259 -19.95 -3.91 -6.88
N TRP A 260 -19.90 -3.07 -5.85
CA TRP A 260 -20.86 -3.12 -4.75
C TRP A 260 -22.21 -2.45 -5.10
N GLY A 261 -22.14 -1.39 -5.89
CA GLY A 261 -23.25 -0.53 -6.25
C GLY A 261 -23.19 0.79 -5.50
N PHE A 262 -23.31 1.89 -6.25
CA PHE A 262 -23.13 3.25 -5.76
C PHE A 262 -23.93 3.52 -4.48
N ASP A 263 -25.26 3.33 -4.50
CA ASP A 263 -26.15 3.65 -3.37
C ASP A 263 -26.07 2.69 -2.18
N LYS A 264 -25.30 1.59 -2.28
CA LYS A 264 -25.24 0.54 -1.25
C LYS A 264 -24.00 0.62 -0.38
N MET A 265 -23.13 1.62 -0.59
CA MET A 265 -21.83 1.70 0.07
C MET A 265 -21.90 1.88 1.59
N GLY A 266 -23.06 2.26 2.15
CA GLY A 266 -23.27 2.33 3.60
C GLY A 266 -23.08 0.97 4.32
N SER A 267 -23.38 -0.15 3.65
CA SER A 267 -23.22 -1.50 4.23
C SER A 267 -21.89 -2.17 3.87
N TYR A 268 -21.04 -1.52 3.07
CA TYR A 268 -19.82 -2.12 2.52
C TYR A 268 -18.84 -2.57 3.60
N ALA A 269 -18.74 -1.80 4.69
CA ALA A 269 -17.84 -2.10 5.80
C ALA A 269 -18.27 -3.33 6.62
N GLU A 270 -19.57 -3.63 6.66
CA GLU A 270 -20.13 -4.74 7.43
C GLU A 270 -19.98 -6.08 6.71
N ASN A 271 -20.00 -6.05 5.37
CA ASN A 271 -19.77 -7.23 4.55
C ASN A 271 -19.10 -6.81 3.24
N PRO A 272 -17.76 -6.81 3.15
CA PRO A 272 -17.04 -6.39 1.95
C PRO A 272 -16.99 -7.44 0.83
N ASP A 273 -17.69 -8.58 0.95
CA ASP A 273 -17.82 -9.55 -0.14
C ASP A 273 -18.96 -9.12 -1.09
N PRO A 274 -18.68 -8.53 -2.27
CA PRO A 274 -19.71 -8.11 -3.23
C PRO A 274 -20.56 -9.28 -3.75
N GLY A 275 -20.27 -10.50 -3.32
CA GLY A 275 -20.80 -11.71 -3.89
C GLY A 275 -20.07 -12.04 -5.18
N PRO A 276 -20.44 -13.16 -5.82
CA PRO A 276 -19.77 -13.59 -7.03
C PRO A 276 -19.96 -12.54 -8.13
N PRO A 277 -18.90 -12.11 -8.84
CA PRO A 277 -18.96 -11.04 -9.85
C PRO A 277 -19.98 -11.28 -10.98
N TRP A 278 -20.44 -12.51 -11.17
CA TRP A 278 -21.45 -12.89 -12.17
C TRP A 278 -22.90 -12.83 -11.66
N ARG A 279 -23.14 -12.64 -10.36
CA ARG A 279 -24.48 -12.35 -9.84
C ARG A 279 -24.71 -10.85 -9.98
N ARG A 280 -25.35 -10.44 -11.08
CA ARG A 280 -26.01 -9.13 -11.09
C ARG A 280 -26.97 -9.09 -9.89
N PRO A 281 -27.06 -7.98 -9.15
CA PRO A 281 -28.12 -7.81 -8.19
C PRO A 281 -29.43 -7.69 -8.98
N THR A 282 -30.03 -8.83 -9.32
CA THR A 282 -31.40 -8.86 -9.81
C THR A 282 -32.24 -8.24 -8.70
N GLY A 283 -32.91 -7.13 -9.02
CA GLY A 283 -33.87 -6.48 -8.14
C GLY A 283 -34.85 -7.52 -7.59
N GLY A 284 -34.58 -7.97 -6.38
CA GLY A 284 -35.43 -8.87 -5.64
C GLY A 284 -36.12 -8.03 -4.59
N SER A 285 -37.32 -7.57 -4.92
CA SER A 285 -38.34 -7.24 -3.93
C SER A 285 -38.47 -8.41 -2.95
N GLY A 286 -37.93 -8.24 -1.75
CA GLY A 286 -38.25 -9.10 -0.61
C GLY A 286 -39.62 -8.71 -0.06
N GLY A 287 -40.48 -9.70 0.12
CA GLY A 287 -41.72 -9.58 0.89
C GLY A 287 -41.49 -9.47 2.39
#